data_AF-A0A1D6K3E1-F1
#
_entry.id   AF-A0A1D6K3E1-F1
#
_cell.length_a   1.000
_cell.length_b   1.000
_cell.length_c   1.000
_cell.angle_alpha   90.00
_cell.angle_beta   90.00
_cell.angle_gamma   90.00
#
_symmetry.space_group_name_H-M   'P 1'
#
loop_
_entity.id
_entity.type
_entity.pdbx_description
1 polymer ?
#
loop_
_entity_poly.entity_id
_entity_poly.type
_entity_poly.pdbx_seq_one_letter_code
_entity_poly.pdbx_strand_id
1 'polypeptide(L)'
;MLYIVGLGLGDERDITVRGLDAVRSCSKIYMEAYTSLLSLGLDPAALANLEKLYGKEITVADREMVEERVDQVLSEAADTDVAFLVVGDPFGATTHTDLVVRAKKMGVEVKVIHNASVMNAIGVCGLQLYRYGETISIPFFTDEWRPDSFYEKIQNNRQLGLHTLCLLGL
;
A
#
# COMPACT_ATOMS: atom_id res chain seq x y z
N MET A 1 -12.99 -0.34 -15.26
CA MET A 1 -11.58 -0.78 -15.04
C MET A 1 -11.17 -0.42 -13.62
N LEU A 2 -10.36 -1.26 -12.95
CA LEU A 2 -9.74 -0.92 -11.68
C LEU A 2 -8.27 -0.51 -11.87
N TYR A 3 -7.92 0.69 -11.46
CA TYR A 3 -6.54 1.16 -11.35
C TYR A 3 -6.05 1.03 -9.92
N ILE A 4 -4.96 0.30 -9.68
CA ILE A 4 -4.32 0.25 -8.36
C ILE A 4 -3.06 1.10 -8.43
N VAL A 5 -3.01 2.21 -7.69
CA VAL A 5 -2.02 3.27 -7.85
C VAL A 5 -1.23 3.47 -6.56
N GLY A 6 0.09 3.30 -6.63
CA GLY A 6 0.99 3.63 -5.54
C GLY A 6 1.20 5.13 -5.38
N LEU A 7 1.07 5.63 -4.15
CA LEU A 7 1.27 7.04 -3.80
C LEU A 7 2.72 7.40 -3.49
N GLY A 8 3.59 6.40 -3.28
CA GLY A 8 4.96 6.64 -2.80
C GLY A 8 4.99 6.89 -1.28
N LEU A 9 6.08 7.47 -0.77
CA LEU A 9 6.42 7.40 0.66
C LEU A 9 6.39 8.74 1.39
N GLY A 10 6.54 9.84 0.66
CA GLY A 10 6.61 11.21 1.14
C GLY A 10 5.26 11.91 1.08
N ASP A 11 5.13 12.89 0.18
CA ASP A 11 3.96 13.76 0.06
C ASP A 11 3.12 13.49 -1.21
N GLU A 12 2.08 14.30 -1.46
CA GLU A 12 1.15 14.10 -2.57
C GLU A 12 1.82 14.11 -3.96
N ARG A 13 3.08 14.56 -4.03
CA ARG A 13 3.88 14.67 -5.26
C ARG A 13 4.77 13.45 -5.51
N ASP A 14 4.87 12.53 -4.55
CA ASP A 14 5.57 11.26 -4.77
C ASP A 14 4.80 10.33 -5.71
N ILE A 15 3.52 10.60 -5.98
CA ILE A 15 2.78 9.91 -7.02
C ILE A 15 3.49 10.07 -8.37
N THR A 16 3.62 8.98 -9.11
CA THR A 16 4.18 9.06 -10.46
C THR A 16 3.26 9.88 -11.38
N VAL A 17 3.84 10.50 -12.42
CA VAL A 17 3.04 11.21 -13.45
C VAL A 17 1.96 10.30 -14.03
N ARG A 18 2.30 9.03 -14.30
CA ARG A 18 1.36 8.02 -14.78
C ARG A 18 0.22 7.76 -13.77
N GLY A 19 0.55 7.72 -12.48
CA GLY A 19 -0.43 7.57 -11.41
C GLY A 19 -1.39 8.75 -11.38
N LEU A 20 -0.86 9.98 -11.39
CA LEU A 20 -1.67 11.20 -11.39
C LEU A 20 -2.62 11.27 -12.60
N ASP A 21 -2.14 10.92 -13.79
CA ASP A 21 -2.97 10.89 -15.01
C ASP A 21 -4.11 9.88 -14.89
N ALA A 22 -3.83 8.68 -14.37
CA ALA A 22 -4.84 7.64 -14.17
C ALA A 22 -5.89 8.05 -13.11
N VAL A 23 -5.46 8.62 -12.00
CA VAL A 23 -6.36 9.10 -10.94
C VAL A 23 -7.30 10.18 -11.48
N ARG A 24 -6.77 11.12 -12.28
CA ARG A 24 -7.57 12.17 -12.93
C ARG A 24 -8.54 11.63 -13.98
N SER A 25 -8.23 10.51 -14.64
CA SER A 25 -9.15 9.90 -15.61
C SER A 25 -10.26 9.07 -14.96
N CYS A 26 -10.05 8.53 -13.76
CA CYS A 26 -11.02 7.66 -13.08
C CYS A 26 -12.24 8.44 -12.55
N SER A 27 -13.45 7.89 -12.70
CA SER A 27 -14.69 8.49 -12.21
C SER A 27 -14.76 8.51 -10.68
N LYS A 28 -14.18 7.51 -10.03
CA LYS A 28 -14.16 7.37 -8.57
C LYS A 28 -12.77 7.07 -8.06
N ILE A 29 -12.48 7.56 -6.86
CA ILE A 29 -11.20 7.39 -6.19
C ILE A 29 -11.44 6.88 -4.78
N TYR A 30 -10.84 5.73 -4.48
CA TYR A 30 -10.77 5.15 -3.15
C TYR A 30 -9.34 5.23 -2.65
N MET A 31 -9.15 5.53 -1.37
CA MET A 31 -7.83 5.51 -0.74
C MET A 31 -7.87 4.62 0.48
N GLU A 32 -6.97 3.64 0.51
CA GLU A 32 -6.79 2.81 1.69
C GLU A 32 -6.07 3.59 2.80
N ALA A 33 -6.54 3.43 4.04
CA ALA A 33 -6.00 4.15 5.19
C ALA A 33 -5.37 3.29 6.31
N TYR A 34 -5.25 1.96 6.15
CA TYR A 34 -4.87 1.07 7.27
C TYR A 34 -3.54 0.32 7.12
N THR A 35 -2.93 0.25 5.93
CA THR A 35 -1.68 -0.52 5.72
C THR A 35 -0.40 0.27 6.00
N SER A 36 -0.46 1.60 5.96
CA SER A 36 0.65 2.46 6.33
C SER A 36 0.11 3.78 6.87
N LEU A 37 0.56 4.17 8.06
CA LEU A 37 0.45 5.56 8.49
C LEU A 37 1.37 6.37 7.57
N LEU A 38 0.79 6.92 6.52
CA LEU A 38 1.45 7.91 5.71
C LEU A 38 2.00 9.04 6.61
N SER A 39 3.15 9.61 6.24
CA SER A 39 3.49 10.97 6.66
C SER A 39 2.50 12.00 6.08
N LEU A 40 1.75 11.61 5.03
CA LEU A 40 0.48 12.18 4.54
C LEU A 40 -0.76 11.59 5.28
N GLY A 41 -0.73 11.43 6.60
CA GLY A 41 -1.74 10.65 7.33
C GLY A 41 -3.19 11.03 7.02
N LEU A 42 -4.16 10.34 7.62
CA LEU A 42 -5.58 10.73 7.62
C LEU A 42 -5.86 12.12 8.24
N ASP A 43 -4.83 12.93 8.49
CA ASP A 43 -4.99 14.35 8.76
C ASP A 43 -5.85 14.97 7.65
N PRO A 44 -6.99 15.61 7.98
CA PRO A 44 -7.84 16.29 7.02
C PRO A 44 -7.07 17.22 6.08
N ALA A 45 -5.96 17.82 6.53
CA ALA A 45 -5.13 18.67 5.68
C ALA A 45 -4.41 17.91 4.57
N ALA A 46 -3.91 16.69 4.85
CA ALA A 46 -3.23 15.86 3.84
C ALA A 46 -4.23 15.31 2.82
N LEU A 47 -5.40 14.86 3.27
CA LEU A 47 -6.48 14.44 2.37
C LEU A 47 -6.92 15.60 1.46
N ALA A 48 -7.10 16.80 2.01
CA ALA A 48 -7.46 17.99 1.23
C ALA A 48 -6.38 18.36 0.20
N ASN A 49 -5.09 18.17 0.51
CA ASN A 49 -4.00 18.39 -0.45
C ASN A 49 -4.06 17.39 -1.62
N LEU A 50 -4.33 16.11 -1.32
CA LEU A 50 -4.52 15.06 -2.34
C LEU A 50 -5.72 15.40 -3.24
N GLU A 51 -6.88 15.69 -2.66
CA GLU A 51 -8.09 16.06 -3.40
C GLU A 51 -7.88 17.29 -4.28
N LYS A 52 -7.17 18.31 -3.75
CA LYS A 52 -6.81 19.51 -4.50
C LYS A 52 -5.87 19.20 -5.68
N LEU A 53 -4.88 18.33 -5.47
CA LEU A 53 -3.94 17.95 -6.54
C LEU A 53 -4.65 17.12 -7.62
N TYR A 54 -5.54 16.21 -7.22
CA TYR A 54 -6.24 15.30 -8.11
C TYR A 54 -7.46 15.94 -8.77
N GLY A 55 -8.01 17.00 -8.17
CA GLY A 55 -9.22 17.69 -8.64
C GLY A 55 -10.49 16.87 -8.45
N LYS A 56 -10.49 15.91 -7.53
CA LYS A 56 -11.58 14.96 -7.27
C LYS A 56 -11.62 14.59 -5.80
N GLU A 57 -12.82 14.32 -5.31
CA GLU A 57 -13.07 13.83 -3.96
C GLU A 57 -12.53 12.40 -3.80
N ILE A 58 -11.98 12.11 -2.63
CA ILE A 58 -11.38 10.81 -2.31
C ILE A 58 -12.24 10.13 -1.24
N THR A 59 -12.75 8.94 -1.55
CA THR A 59 -13.42 8.10 -0.56
C THR A 59 -12.40 7.30 0.22
N VAL A 60 -12.26 7.59 1.51
CA VAL A 60 -11.38 6.82 2.40
C VAL A 60 -12.00 5.45 2.68
N ALA A 61 -11.26 4.40 2.33
CA ALA A 61 -11.62 3.01 2.60
C ALA A 61 -10.92 2.53 3.87
N ASP A 62 -11.70 2.23 4.89
CA ASP A 62 -11.22 1.59 6.12
C ASP A 62 -10.91 0.09 5.89
N ARG A 63 -10.31 -0.53 6.91
CA ARG A 63 -9.91 -1.95 6.82
C ARG A 63 -11.09 -2.86 6.51
N GLU A 64 -12.24 -2.62 7.12
CA GLU A 64 -13.45 -3.41 6.90
C GLU A 64 -13.93 -3.27 5.45
N MET A 65 -13.88 -2.05 4.89
CA MET A 65 -14.23 -1.81 3.50
C MET A 65 -13.30 -2.56 2.53
N VAL A 66 -11.99 -2.60 2.80
CA VAL A 66 -11.02 -3.23 1.90
C VAL A 66 -10.95 -4.75 2.07
N GLU A 67 -11.09 -5.28 3.28
CA GLU A 67 -10.99 -6.72 3.52
C GLU A 67 -12.35 -7.44 3.32
N GLU A 68 -13.45 -6.79 3.73
CA GLU A 68 -14.79 -7.41 3.78
C GLU A 68 -15.75 -6.87 2.71
N ARG A 69 -15.70 -5.57 2.39
CA ARG A 69 -16.68 -4.92 1.47
C ARG A 69 -16.10 -4.50 0.12
N VAL A 70 -14.97 -5.07 -0.25
CA VAL A 70 -14.24 -4.73 -1.50
C VAL A 70 -15.06 -4.96 -2.76
N ASP A 71 -16.04 -5.88 -2.69
CA ASP A 71 -16.97 -6.17 -3.77
C ASP A 71 -17.76 -4.94 -4.20
N GLN A 72 -17.97 -3.96 -3.32
CA GLN A 72 -18.57 -2.67 -3.69
C GLN A 72 -17.66 -1.90 -4.65
N VAL A 73 -16.38 -1.72 -4.31
CA VAL A 73 -15.38 -1.06 -5.18
C VAL A 73 -15.25 -1.81 -6.51
N LEU A 74 -15.25 -3.14 -6.48
CA LEU A 74 -15.13 -3.96 -7.68
C LEU A 74 -16.38 -3.92 -8.56
N SER A 75 -17.58 -3.90 -7.97
CA SER A 75 -18.82 -3.75 -8.74
C SER A 75 -18.87 -2.43 -9.49
N GLU A 76 -18.44 -1.33 -8.86
CA GLU A 76 -18.37 -0.03 -9.52
C GLU A 76 -17.30 0.03 -10.61
N ALA A 77 -16.20 -0.70 -10.42
CA ALA A 77 -15.14 -0.85 -11.40
C ALA A 77 -15.54 -1.71 -12.62
N ALA A 78 -16.66 -2.45 -12.53
CA ALA A 78 -17.24 -3.15 -13.68
C ALA A 78 -17.90 -2.18 -14.67
N ASP A 79 -18.53 -1.11 -14.17
CA ASP A 79 -19.26 -0.14 -14.98
C ASP A 79 -18.44 1.11 -15.32
N THR A 80 -17.47 1.47 -14.46
CA THR A 80 -16.70 2.72 -14.58
C THR A 80 -15.22 2.52 -14.28
N ASP A 81 -14.42 3.55 -14.57
CA ASP A 81 -13.00 3.57 -14.19
C ASP A 81 -12.86 4.03 -12.74
N VAL A 82 -12.25 3.17 -11.92
CA VAL A 82 -12.09 3.37 -10.48
C VAL A 82 -10.60 3.34 -10.14
N ALA A 83 -10.12 4.33 -9.39
CA ALA A 83 -8.78 4.34 -8.83
C ALA A 83 -8.81 3.88 -7.37
N PHE A 84 -7.89 2.99 -7.01
CA PHE A 84 -7.65 2.53 -5.65
C PHE A 84 -6.21 2.91 -5.27
N LEU A 85 -6.07 3.88 -4.38
CA LEU A 85 -4.82 4.48 -3.96
C LEU A 85 -4.24 3.74 -2.77
N VAL A 86 -2.96 3.36 -2.88
CA VAL A 86 -2.22 2.61 -1.87
C VAL A 86 -0.96 3.38 -1.50
N VAL A 87 -0.64 3.43 -0.21
CA VAL A 87 0.61 4.03 0.28
C VAL A 87 1.82 3.24 -0.20
N GLY A 88 2.86 3.94 -0.65
CA GLY A 88 4.05 3.31 -1.20
C GLY A 88 3.76 2.67 -2.55
N ASP A 89 4.09 1.39 -2.68
CA ASP A 89 3.84 0.59 -3.87
C ASP A 89 2.70 -0.41 -3.62
N PRO A 90 1.80 -0.65 -4.59
CA PRO A 90 0.68 -1.56 -4.43
C PRO A 90 1.02 -2.95 -3.91
N PHE A 91 2.22 -3.48 -4.15
CA PHE A 91 2.61 -4.84 -3.76
C PHE A 91 3.88 -4.90 -2.90
N GLY A 92 4.44 -3.77 -2.50
CA GLY A 92 5.71 -3.74 -1.76
C GLY A 92 5.64 -4.40 -0.38
N ALA A 93 4.59 -4.15 0.38
CA ALA A 93 4.44 -4.67 1.74
C ALA A 93 2.96 -4.73 2.18
N THR A 94 2.07 -5.11 1.27
CA THR A 94 0.62 -5.01 1.49
C THR A 94 -0.11 -6.29 1.05
N THR A 95 -1.40 -6.40 1.37
CA THR A 95 -2.24 -7.56 1.04
C THR A 95 -3.05 -7.40 -0.25
N HIS A 96 -2.84 -6.32 -1.01
CA HIS A 96 -3.65 -5.95 -2.20
C HIS A 96 -3.57 -6.93 -3.38
N THR A 97 -2.73 -7.96 -3.29
CA THR A 97 -2.78 -9.06 -4.27
C THR A 97 -4.16 -9.73 -4.26
N ASP A 98 -4.82 -9.82 -3.09
CA ASP A 98 -6.17 -10.38 -3.00
C ASP A 98 -7.20 -9.56 -3.78
N LEU A 99 -7.12 -8.22 -3.72
CA LEU A 99 -7.96 -7.31 -4.52
C LEU A 99 -7.84 -7.61 -6.02
N VAL A 100 -6.62 -7.83 -6.53
CA VAL A 100 -6.39 -8.18 -7.94
C VAL A 100 -7.03 -9.52 -8.30
N VAL A 101 -6.93 -10.51 -7.41
CA VAL A 101 -7.52 -11.84 -7.62
C VAL A 101 -9.04 -11.76 -7.67
N ARG A 102 -9.67 -11.03 -6.74
CA ARG A 102 -11.12 -10.85 -6.71
C ARG A 102 -11.63 -10.07 -7.93
N ALA A 103 -10.96 -8.98 -8.32
CA ALA A 103 -11.29 -8.22 -9.52
C ALA A 103 -11.31 -9.11 -10.78
N LYS A 104 -10.26 -9.92 -10.97
CA LYS A 104 -10.19 -10.87 -12.09
C LYS A 104 -11.30 -11.91 -12.08
N LYS A 105 -11.68 -12.43 -10.91
CA LYS A 105 -12.82 -13.36 -10.78
C LYS A 105 -14.16 -12.73 -11.18
N MET A 106 -14.29 -11.42 -10.99
CA MET A 106 -15.48 -10.65 -11.39
C MET A 106 -15.41 -10.14 -12.84
N GLY A 107 -14.36 -10.47 -13.60
CA GLY A 107 -14.18 -9.99 -14.97
C GLY A 107 -13.78 -8.52 -15.08
N VAL A 108 -13.38 -7.89 -13.97
CA VAL A 108 -12.89 -6.52 -13.94
C VAL A 108 -11.42 -6.49 -14.37
N GLU A 109 -11.12 -5.71 -15.41
CA GLU A 109 -9.73 -5.49 -15.82
C GLU A 109 -9.00 -4.64 -14.76
N VAL A 110 -7.76 -5.02 -14.45
CA VAL A 110 -6.94 -4.37 -13.44
C VAL A 110 -5.67 -3.82 -14.06
N LYS A 111 -5.38 -2.55 -13.81
CA LYS A 111 -4.13 -1.88 -14.20
C LYS A 111 -3.39 -1.40 -12.97
N VAL A 112 -2.18 -1.91 -12.78
CA VAL A 112 -1.32 -1.54 -11.65
C VAL A 112 -0.34 -0.45 -12.07
N ILE A 113 -0.22 0.58 -11.24
CA ILE A 113 0.76 1.66 -11.39
C ILE A 113 1.65 1.64 -10.14
N HIS A 114 2.88 1.17 -10.34
CA HIS A 114 3.90 1.04 -9.30
C HIS A 114 4.45 2.39 -8.82
N ASN A 115 5.05 2.36 -7.62
CA ASN A 115 5.76 3.51 -7.06
C ASN A 115 6.92 3.08 -6.14
N ALA A 116 7.55 4.03 -5.44
CA ALA A 116 8.54 3.78 -4.40
C ALA A 116 7.91 2.98 -3.24
N SER A 117 8.71 2.10 -2.63
CA SER A 117 8.28 1.25 -1.51
C SER A 117 9.32 1.31 -0.40
N VAL A 118 8.91 1.14 0.86
CA VAL A 118 9.88 0.98 1.96
C VAL A 118 10.88 -0.15 1.66
N MET A 119 10.45 -1.19 0.93
CA MET A 119 11.29 -2.32 0.53
C MET A 119 12.52 -1.91 -0.31
N ASN A 120 12.43 -0.83 -1.09
CA ASN A 120 13.54 -0.32 -1.89
C ASN A 120 14.17 0.96 -1.31
N ALA A 121 13.38 1.80 -0.64
CA ALA A 121 13.85 3.05 -0.04
C ALA A 121 14.85 2.84 1.12
N ILE A 122 14.82 1.68 1.78
CA ILE A 122 15.80 1.30 2.81
C ILE A 122 17.27 1.30 2.33
N GLY A 123 17.51 1.40 1.01
CA GLY A 123 18.84 1.66 0.47
C GLY A 123 19.49 2.95 1.01
N VAL A 124 18.68 3.89 1.53
CA VAL A 124 19.18 5.09 2.24
C VAL A 124 20.09 4.77 3.43
N CYS A 125 19.97 3.57 4.01
CA CYS A 125 20.85 3.10 5.08
C CYS A 125 22.30 2.82 4.61
N GLY A 126 22.59 2.93 3.31
CA GLY A 126 23.89 2.59 2.72
C GLY A 126 24.15 1.07 2.65
N LEU A 127 23.16 0.27 3.05
CA LEU A 127 23.21 -1.18 2.96
C LEU A 127 22.74 -1.63 1.58
N GLN A 128 23.35 -2.71 1.12
CA GLN A 128 23.13 -3.21 -0.21
C GLN A 128 21.82 -4.00 -0.30
N LEU A 129 20.89 -3.55 -1.14
CA LEU A 129 19.55 -4.14 -1.23
C LEU A 129 19.57 -5.65 -1.52
N TYR A 130 20.49 -6.14 -2.34
CA TYR A 130 20.61 -7.58 -2.62
C TYR A 130 21.13 -8.41 -1.43
N ARG A 131 21.60 -7.76 -0.36
CA ARG A 131 22.02 -8.42 0.88
C ARG A 131 20.92 -8.43 1.95
N TYR A 132 19.70 -8.02 1.64
CA TYR A 132 18.55 -8.22 2.52
C TYR A 132 17.96 -9.62 2.31
N GLY A 133 17.70 -10.31 3.42
CA GLY A 133 17.05 -11.62 3.43
C GLY A 133 15.53 -11.51 3.61
N GLU A 134 14.93 -12.46 4.33
CA GLU A 134 13.49 -12.44 4.60
C GLU A 134 13.10 -11.18 5.40
N THR A 135 12.20 -10.37 4.86
CA THR A 135 11.58 -9.24 5.57
C THR A 135 10.57 -9.76 6.60
N ILE A 136 10.53 -9.13 7.78
CA ILE A 136 9.65 -9.54 8.88
C ILE A 136 8.77 -8.39 9.36
N SER A 137 7.71 -8.71 10.11
CA SER A 137 6.87 -7.74 10.81
C SER A 137 6.96 -7.96 12.32
N ILE A 138 7.20 -6.89 13.08
CA ILE A 138 7.22 -6.88 14.55
C ILE A 138 5.90 -6.25 15.02
N PRO A 139 4.96 -7.03 15.58
CA PRO A 139 3.68 -6.49 16.02
C PRO A 139 3.80 -5.77 17.36
N PHE A 140 2.81 -4.95 17.70
CA PHE A 140 2.66 -4.43 19.06
C PHE A 140 2.36 -5.56 20.03
N PHE A 141 2.95 -5.48 21.22
CA PHE A 141 2.71 -6.43 22.30
C PHE A 141 1.53 -5.96 23.15
N THR A 142 0.73 -6.92 23.60
CA THR A 142 -0.20 -6.73 24.71
C THR A 142 0.33 -7.46 25.95
N ASP A 143 -0.38 -7.37 27.06
CA ASP A 143 -0.01 -8.09 28.27
C ASP A 143 -0.15 -9.61 28.10
N GLU A 144 -1.13 -10.06 27.32
CA GLU A 144 -1.41 -11.48 27.08
C GLU A 144 -0.84 -12.02 25.75
N TRP A 145 -0.41 -11.14 24.84
CA TRP A 145 0.03 -11.54 23.50
C TRP A 145 1.37 -10.91 23.11
N ARG A 146 2.42 -11.75 23.09
CA ARG A 146 3.81 -11.37 22.82
C ARG A 146 4.47 -12.40 21.91
N PRO A 147 4.11 -12.45 20.62
CA PRO A 147 4.70 -13.40 19.69
C PRO A 147 6.17 -13.06 19.46
N ASP A 148 7.00 -14.08 19.25
CA ASP A 148 8.44 -13.96 19.04
C ASP A 148 8.93 -14.62 17.74
N SER A 149 8.01 -15.12 16.90
CA SER A 149 8.32 -15.81 15.64
C SER A 149 9.20 -15.01 14.67
N PHE A 150 9.21 -13.68 14.76
CA PHE A 150 10.11 -12.83 13.98
C PHE A 150 11.59 -13.00 14.37
N TYR A 151 11.89 -13.44 15.59
CA TYR A 151 13.25 -13.59 16.10
C TYR A 151 14.02 -14.68 15.34
N GLU A 152 13.41 -15.85 15.14
CA GLU A 152 14.04 -16.96 14.42
C GLU A 152 14.42 -16.54 12.99
N LYS A 153 13.55 -15.79 12.32
CA LYS A 153 13.80 -15.26 10.97
C LYS A 153 14.96 -14.27 10.93
N ILE A 154 15.06 -13.37 11.93
CA ILE A 154 16.22 -12.46 12.08
C ILE A 154 17.51 -13.27 12.29
N GLN A 155 17.45 -14.30 13.14
CA GLN A 155 18.59 -15.18 13.39
C GLN A 155 19.04 -15.91 12.11
N ASN A 156 18.10 -16.42 11.32
CA ASN A 156 18.38 -17.12 10.06
C ASN A 156 19.06 -16.21 9.04
N ASN A 157 18.54 -15.00 8.81
CA ASN A 157 19.19 -14.02 7.94
C ASN A 157 20.63 -13.72 8.41
N ARG A 158 20.82 -13.52 9.72
CA ARG A 158 22.14 -13.23 10.30
C ARG A 158 23.13 -14.38 10.10
N GLN A 159 22.70 -15.64 10.26
CA GLN A 159 23.54 -16.82 10.01
C GLN A 159 24.00 -16.89 8.54
N LEU A 160 23.17 -16.42 7.61
CA LEU A 160 23.48 -16.34 6.18
C LEU A 160 24.27 -15.07 5.79
N GLY A 161 24.59 -14.19 6.74
CA GLY A 161 25.27 -12.92 6.46
C GLY A 161 24.41 -11.89 5.73
N LEU A 162 23.09 -11.99 5.88
CA LEU A 162 22.08 -11.09 5.30
C LEU A 162 21.59 -10.07 6.33
N HIS A 163 21.13 -8.92 5.82
CA HIS A 163 20.40 -7.90 6.57
C HIS A 163 18.92 -8.30 6.69
N THR A 164 18.25 -7.81 7.73
CA THR A 164 16.80 -8.01 7.91
C THR A 164 16.11 -6.65 7.91
N LEU A 165 15.12 -6.48 7.05
CA LEU A 165 14.17 -5.37 7.15
C LEU A 165 13.07 -5.78 8.14
N CYS A 166 12.94 -5.01 9.22
CA CYS A 166 11.90 -5.21 10.22
C CYS A 166 10.82 -4.14 10.04
N LEU A 167 9.69 -4.52 9.46
CA LEU A 167 8.50 -3.69 9.44
C LEU A 167 7.89 -3.65 10.84
N LEU A 168 7.35 -2.51 11.24
CA LEU A 168 6.70 -2.35 12.53
C LEU A 168 5.19 -2.42 12.34
N GLY A 169 4.51 -3.10 13.26
CA GLY A 169 3.06 -3.10 13.33
C GLY A 169 2.52 -1.67 13.51
N LEU A 170 1.31 -1.47 12.99
CA LEU A 170 0.47 -0.30 13.24
C LEU A 170 -0.62 -0.66 14.26
#